data_AF-F1A2X7-F1
#
_entry.id   AF-F1A2X7-F1
#
_cell.length_a   1.000
_cell.length_b   1.000
_cell.length_c   1.000
_cell.angle_alpha   90.00
_cell.angle_beta   90.00
_cell.angle_gamma   90.00
#
_symmetry.space_group_name_H-M   'P 1'
#
loop_
_entity.id
_entity.type
_entity.pdbx_description
1 polymer ?
#
loop_
_entity_poly.entity_id
_entity_poly.type
_entity_poly.pdbx_seq_one_letter_code
_entity_poly.pdbx_strand_id
1 'polypeptide(L)'
;DIFTVKLETLLPSQGTYSLMTRLNIKENQAKMDANLVAVKKAMKSDADWTIDQESLETVYPHVSVDLKISFGHIFAGVVEKVAANLAKRCADEMVLEATSNRTIVIKHNATQNGYWLWSFENGNLVISFKSITNTNDVQTFDLIKLL
;
A
#
# COMPACT_ATOMS: atom_id res chain seq x y z
N ASP A 1 28.92 6.44 31.64
CA ASP A 1 27.51 6.31 31.25
C ASP A 1 27.30 6.71 29.80
N ILE A 2 27.09 5.71 28.94
CA ILE A 2 26.73 5.93 27.54
C ILE A 2 25.24 6.25 27.54
N PHE A 3 24.92 7.53 27.34
CA PHE A 3 23.56 8.03 27.18
C PHE A 3 22.81 7.22 26.12
N THR A 4 21.90 6.36 26.56
CA THR A 4 20.92 5.70 25.70
C THR A 4 19.82 6.69 25.34
N VAL A 5 20.17 7.79 24.69
CA VAL A 5 19.18 8.65 24.04
C VAL A 5 18.63 7.81 22.91
N LYS A 6 17.41 7.31 23.07
CA LYS A 6 16.77 6.52 22.03
C LYS A 6 16.75 7.38 20.75
N LEU A 7 17.21 6.79 19.64
CA LEU A 7 17.32 7.47 18.34
C LEU A 7 16.00 8.16 17.90
N GLU A 8 14.85 7.74 18.45
CA GLU A 8 13.51 8.36 18.36
C GLU A 8 13.42 9.84 18.72
N THR A 9 14.34 10.38 19.53
CA THR A 9 14.29 11.80 19.95
C THR A 9 15.27 12.71 19.22
N LEU A 10 16.16 12.18 18.37
CA LEU A 10 17.27 12.92 17.78
C LEU A 10 17.07 13.31 16.31
N LEU A 11 16.17 12.63 15.59
CA LEU A 11 15.92 12.91 14.19
C LEU A 11 14.62 13.72 14.05
N PRO A 12 14.66 14.98 13.57
CA PRO A 12 13.44 15.72 13.30
C PRO A 12 12.58 14.92 12.31
N SER A 13 11.27 14.81 12.61
CA SER A 13 10.29 14.23 11.71
C SER A 13 10.13 15.17 10.51
N GLN A 14 10.93 14.95 9.47
CA GLN A 14 10.63 15.50 8.15
C GLN A 14 9.41 14.73 7.63
N GLY A 15 8.26 15.40 7.54
CA GLY A 15 6.99 14.81 7.08
C GLY A 15 6.02 14.40 8.20
N THR A 16 4.86 13.88 7.80
CA THR A 16 3.72 13.55 8.67
C THR A 16 3.97 12.33 9.58
N TYR A 17 4.98 11.51 9.27
CA TYR A 17 5.28 10.26 10.00
C TYR A 17 6.02 10.46 11.33
N SER A 18 5.65 9.68 12.34
CA SER A 18 6.49 9.49 13.53
C SER A 18 7.80 8.76 13.21
N LEU A 19 8.85 8.90 14.05
CA LEU A 19 10.10 8.18 13.80
C LEU A 19 9.91 6.66 13.83
N MET A 20 9.08 6.15 14.75
CA MET A 20 8.77 4.72 14.84
C MET A 20 8.10 4.21 13.55
N THR A 21 7.21 5.01 12.97
CA THR A 21 6.60 4.71 11.67
C THR A 21 7.65 4.67 10.55
N ARG A 22 8.58 5.64 10.50
CA ARG A 22 9.64 5.67 9.48
C ARG A 22 10.57 4.46 9.58
N LEU A 23 10.93 4.06 10.80
CA LEU A 23 11.74 2.86 11.03
C LEU A 23 10.97 1.62 10.56
N ASN A 24 9.69 1.49 10.91
CA ASN A 24 8.86 0.37 10.50
C ASN A 24 8.69 0.29 8.98
N ILE A 25 8.50 1.43 8.29
CA ILE A 25 8.47 1.47 6.81
C ILE A 25 9.80 0.97 6.26
N LYS A 26 10.93 1.47 6.76
CA LYS A 26 12.27 1.08 6.30
C LYS A 26 12.55 -0.41 6.50
N GLU A 27 12.17 -0.97 7.64
CA GLU A 27 12.29 -2.41 7.94
C GLU A 27 11.45 -3.28 6.99
N ASN A 28 10.29 -2.78 6.56
CA ASN A 28 9.38 -3.49 5.67
C ASN A 28 9.58 -3.14 4.19
N GLN A 29 10.48 -2.21 3.85
CA GLN A 29 10.73 -1.77 2.48
C GLN A 29 11.14 -2.95 1.58
N ALA A 30 12.06 -3.80 2.05
CA ALA A 30 12.47 -4.98 1.29
C ALA A 30 11.30 -5.93 0.99
N LYS A 31 10.34 -6.05 1.92
CA LYS A 31 9.12 -6.84 1.72
C LYS A 31 8.18 -6.17 0.71
N MET A 32 8.01 -4.85 0.80
CA MET A 32 7.23 -4.06 -0.17
C MET A 32 7.82 -4.21 -1.58
N ASP A 33 9.14 -4.05 -1.73
CA ASP A 33 9.84 -4.16 -3.01
C ASP A 33 9.68 -5.57 -3.61
N ALA A 34 9.84 -6.63 -2.79
CA ALA A 34 9.61 -8.00 -3.23
C ALA A 34 8.16 -8.22 -3.70
N ASN A 35 7.17 -7.63 -3.02
CA ASN A 35 5.78 -7.70 -3.43
C ASN A 35 5.52 -6.92 -4.73
N LEU A 36 6.15 -5.77 -4.94
CA LEU A 36 6.05 -5.01 -6.20
C LEU A 36 6.67 -5.78 -7.38
N VAL A 37 7.77 -6.51 -7.16
CA VAL A 37 8.32 -7.45 -8.15
C VAL A 37 7.32 -8.58 -8.45
N ALA A 38 6.61 -9.08 -7.44
CA ALA A 38 5.54 -10.05 -7.65
C ALA A 38 4.37 -9.48 -8.45
N VAL A 39 3.97 -8.21 -8.22
CA VAL A 39 2.99 -7.48 -9.04
C VAL A 39 3.47 -7.39 -10.48
N LYS A 40 4.73 -6.98 -10.71
CA LYS A 40 5.34 -6.88 -12.04
C LYS A 40 5.23 -8.21 -12.80
N LYS A 41 5.60 -9.31 -12.13
CA LYS A 41 5.53 -10.67 -12.69
C LYS A 41 4.09 -11.10 -12.98
N ALA A 42 3.17 -10.85 -12.05
CA ALA A 42 1.75 -11.13 -12.19
C ALA A 42 1.13 -10.44 -13.41
N MET A 43 1.49 -9.18 -13.60
CA MET A 43 0.99 -8.33 -14.68
C MET A 43 1.69 -8.57 -16.01
N LYS A 44 2.68 -9.48 -16.12
CA LYS A 44 3.53 -9.65 -17.31
C LYS A 44 4.06 -8.30 -17.84
N SER A 45 4.35 -7.37 -16.94
CA SER A 45 4.79 -6.02 -17.27
C SER A 45 6.30 -5.94 -17.19
N ASP A 46 6.95 -5.36 -18.20
CA ASP A 46 8.39 -5.12 -18.18
C ASP A 46 8.80 -3.91 -17.32
N ALA A 47 7.84 -3.07 -16.96
CA ALA A 47 8.06 -1.87 -16.16
C ALA A 47 7.90 -2.10 -14.65
N ASP A 48 8.66 -1.35 -13.87
CA ASP A 48 8.68 -1.42 -12.41
C ASP A 48 7.45 -0.74 -11.81
N TRP A 49 6.81 -1.41 -10.86
CA TRP A 49 5.68 -0.87 -10.12
C TRP A 49 6.18 -0.06 -8.93
N THR A 50 5.54 1.07 -8.67
CA THR A 50 5.87 1.94 -7.54
C THR A 50 4.66 2.16 -6.64
N ILE A 51 4.91 2.55 -5.40
CA ILE A 51 3.88 3.01 -4.48
C ILE A 51 4.01 4.52 -4.37
N ASP A 52 2.89 5.22 -4.51
CA ASP A 52 2.87 6.67 -4.33
C ASP A 52 3.07 7.02 -2.85
N GLN A 53 4.26 7.54 -2.53
CA GLN A 53 4.64 7.89 -1.16
C GLN A 53 3.79 9.04 -0.60
N GLU A 54 3.37 9.97 -1.47
CA GLU A 54 2.52 11.09 -1.09
C GLU A 54 1.13 10.61 -0.63
N SER A 55 0.57 9.61 -1.32
CA SER A 55 -0.69 8.98 -0.90
C SER A 55 -0.59 8.31 0.47
N LEU A 56 0.53 7.63 0.78
CA LEU A 56 0.74 7.03 2.09
C LEU A 56 0.83 8.09 3.20
N GLU A 57 1.52 9.21 2.93
CA GLU A 57 1.65 10.31 3.88
C GLU A 57 0.31 10.98 4.16
N THR A 58 -0.51 11.14 3.12
CA THR A 58 -1.86 11.70 3.22
C THR A 58 -2.79 10.81 4.03
N VAL A 59 -2.60 9.49 3.96
CA VAL A 59 -3.42 8.51 4.66
C VAL A 59 -3.02 8.35 6.13
N TYR A 60 -1.75 8.57 6.47
CA TYR A 60 -1.22 8.36 7.82
C TYR A 60 -2.00 9.04 8.95
N PRO A 61 -2.46 10.30 8.83
CA PRO A 61 -3.31 10.93 9.85
C PRO A 61 -4.59 10.17 10.16
N HIS A 62 -5.15 9.48 9.18
CA HIS A 62 -6.44 8.78 9.25
C HIS A 62 -6.34 7.34 9.77
N VAL A 63 -5.12 6.81 9.94
CA VAL A 63 -4.90 5.51 10.56
C VAL A 63 -5.05 5.64 12.08
N SER A 64 -5.65 4.64 12.74
CA SER A 64 -5.78 4.66 14.20
C SER A 64 -4.40 4.70 14.87
N VAL A 65 -4.32 5.38 16.02
CA VAL A 65 -3.06 5.59 16.74
C VAL A 65 -2.35 4.26 17.01
N ASP A 66 -3.10 3.24 17.41
CA ASP A 66 -2.58 1.90 17.72
C ASP A 66 -1.91 1.22 16.50
N LEU A 67 -2.37 1.55 15.29
CA LEU A 67 -1.87 0.96 14.06
C LEU A 67 -0.72 1.77 13.42
N LYS A 68 -0.50 3.01 13.84
CA LYS A 68 0.56 3.88 13.28
C LYS A 68 1.97 3.32 13.51
N ILE A 69 2.18 2.59 14.60
CA ILE A 69 3.47 1.97 14.93
C ILE A 69 3.79 0.82 13.96
N SER A 70 2.75 0.12 13.48
CA SER A 70 2.87 -1.00 12.53
C SER A 70 2.49 -0.61 11.10
N PHE A 71 2.48 0.68 10.78
CA PHE A 71 1.99 1.21 9.51
C PHE A 71 2.68 0.58 8.30
N GLY A 72 4.02 0.52 8.31
CA GLY A 72 4.80 -0.12 7.24
C GLY A 72 4.47 -1.60 7.08
N HIS A 73 4.38 -2.34 8.17
CA HIS A 73 4.01 -3.75 8.14
C HIS A 73 2.60 -3.98 7.56
N ILE A 74 1.62 -3.16 7.97
CA ILE A 74 0.23 -3.24 7.49
C ILE A 74 0.18 -3.02 5.97
N PHE A 75 0.79 -1.94 5.48
CA PHE A 75 0.74 -1.61 4.05
C PHE A 75 1.59 -2.56 3.21
N ALA A 76 2.70 -3.09 3.74
CA ALA A 76 3.42 -4.18 3.08
C ALA A 76 2.53 -5.41 2.90
N GLY A 77 1.72 -5.73 3.92
CA GLY A 77 0.68 -6.75 3.82
C GLY A 77 -0.38 -6.42 2.76
N VAL A 78 -0.90 -5.19 2.72
CA VAL A 78 -1.87 -4.78 1.68
C VAL A 78 -1.29 -5.00 0.28
N VAL A 79 -0.05 -4.58 0.03
CA VAL A 79 0.63 -4.75 -1.27
C VAL A 79 0.85 -6.23 -1.60
N GLU A 80 1.20 -7.07 -0.62
CA GLU A 80 1.29 -8.52 -0.79
C GLU A 80 -0.03 -9.12 -1.28
N LYS A 81 -1.12 -8.69 -0.64
CA LYS A 81 -2.48 -9.15 -0.89
C LYS A 81 -2.97 -8.68 -2.26
N VAL A 82 -2.61 -7.46 -2.64
CA VAL A 82 -2.84 -6.90 -3.98
C VAL A 82 -2.09 -7.70 -5.04
N ALA A 83 -0.80 -7.96 -4.83
CA ALA A 83 0.02 -8.74 -5.75
C ALA A 83 -0.55 -10.14 -5.98
N ALA A 84 -0.98 -10.81 -4.91
CA ALA A 84 -1.61 -12.12 -5.00
C ALA A 84 -2.95 -12.10 -5.76
N ASN A 85 -3.77 -11.06 -5.58
CA ASN A 85 -5.03 -10.92 -6.30
C ASN A 85 -4.79 -10.64 -7.81
N LEU A 86 -3.89 -9.71 -8.12
CA LEU A 86 -3.46 -9.43 -9.49
C LEU A 86 -2.86 -10.67 -10.16
N ALA A 87 -2.02 -11.44 -9.47
CA ALA A 87 -1.46 -12.70 -10.00
C ALA A 87 -2.54 -13.72 -10.37
N LYS A 88 -3.63 -13.75 -9.59
CA LYS A 88 -4.74 -14.68 -9.81
C LYS A 88 -5.68 -14.22 -10.92
N ARG A 89 -5.92 -12.91 -11.04
CA ARG A 89 -6.98 -12.33 -11.88
C ARG A 89 -6.47 -11.72 -13.18
N CYS A 90 -5.24 -11.21 -13.21
CA CYS A 90 -4.59 -10.68 -14.41
C CYS A 90 -3.88 -11.77 -15.23
N ALA A 91 -4.27 -13.03 -15.03
CA ALA A 91 -3.96 -14.09 -15.98
C ALA A 91 -4.65 -13.84 -17.35
N ASP A 92 -5.73 -13.06 -17.38
CA ASP A 92 -6.48 -12.64 -18.57
C ASP A 92 -6.02 -11.27 -19.10
N GLU A 93 -5.78 -11.16 -20.41
CA GLU A 93 -5.10 -10.03 -21.08
C GLU A 93 -5.82 -8.67 -21.01
N MET A 94 -7.11 -8.60 -20.65
CA MET A 94 -7.89 -7.34 -20.69
C MET A 94 -7.62 -6.37 -19.53
N VAL A 95 -7.14 -6.83 -18.37
CA VAL A 95 -6.87 -5.96 -17.20
C VAL A 95 -5.54 -5.20 -17.34
N LEU A 96 -4.69 -5.69 -18.24
CA LEU A 96 -3.31 -5.24 -18.48
C LEU A 96 -3.24 -3.82 -19.10
N GLU A 97 -4.26 -3.42 -19.86
CA GLU A 97 -4.31 -2.10 -20.51
C GLU A 97 -4.83 -0.97 -19.60
N ALA A 98 -5.51 -1.30 -18.50
CA ALA A 98 -6.13 -0.30 -17.61
C ALA A 98 -5.12 0.42 -16.68
N THR A 99 -3.92 -0.13 -16.47
CA THR A 99 -2.88 0.45 -15.62
C THR A 99 -1.66 0.91 -16.42
N SER A 100 -1.80 2.06 -17.08
CA SER A 100 -0.72 2.67 -17.87
C SER A 100 0.42 3.27 -17.03
N ASN A 101 0.12 3.77 -15.82
CA ASN A 101 1.11 4.44 -14.97
C ASN A 101 1.81 3.49 -13.98
N ARG A 102 1.19 2.35 -13.66
CA ARG A 102 1.77 1.27 -12.82
C ARG A 102 2.16 1.72 -11.41
N THR A 103 1.45 2.73 -10.90
CA THR A 103 1.57 3.24 -9.54
C THR A 103 0.40 2.75 -8.69
N ILE A 104 0.70 2.25 -7.50
CA ILE A 104 -0.30 1.96 -6.47
C ILE A 104 -0.50 3.22 -5.63
N VAL A 105 -1.72 3.74 -5.61
CA VAL A 105 -2.12 4.91 -4.84
C VAL A 105 -3.06 4.46 -3.73
N ILE A 106 -2.80 4.84 -2.49
CA ILE A 106 -3.63 4.46 -1.36
C ILE A 106 -4.45 5.67 -0.90
N LYS A 107 -5.77 5.53 -0.83
CA LYS A 107 -6.66 6.60 -0.39
C LYS A 107 -7.46 6.19 0.84
N HIS A 108 -7.76 7.16 1.70
CA HIS A 108 -8.71 6.97 2.78
C HIS A 108 -10.06 7.59 2.37
N ASN A 109 -11.14 6.81 2.46
CA ASN A 109 -12.50 7.31 2.25
C ASN A 109 -13.43 6.73 3.31
N ALA A 110 -13.70 7.52 4.35
CA ALA A 110 -14.57 7.14 5.46
C ALA A 110 -16.04 6.88 5.04
N THR A 111 -16.45 7.40 3.88
CA THR A 111 -17.84 7.32 3.40
C THR A 111 -18.09 6.20 2.39
N GLN A 112 -17.03 5.50 1.97
CA GLN A 112 -17.18 4.44 0.97
C GLN A 112 -18.01 3.26 1.49
N ASN A 113 -18.67 2.56 0.58
CA ASN A 113 -19.40 1.34 0.88
C ASN A 113 -18.44 0.15 0.84
N GLY A 114 -18.26 -0.54 1.98
CA GLY A 114 -17.25 -1.59 2.16
C GLY A 114 -15.95 -1.09 2.79
N TYR A 115 -15.13 -2.03 3.28
CA TYR A 115 -13.88 -1.70 3.98
C TYR A 115 -12.73 -1.35 3.05
N TRP A 116 -12.67 -2.02 1.91
CA TRP A 116 -11.68 -1.84 0.86
C TRP A 116 -12.39 -1.70 -0.47
N LEU A 117 -11.90 -0.82 -1.32
CA LEU A 117 -12.40 -0.63 -2.67
C LEU A 117 -11.21 -0.39 -3.59
N TRP A 118 -11.25 -1.03 -4.75
CA TRP A 118 -10.24 -0.89 -5.77
C TRP A 118 -10.84 -0.05 -6.89
N SER A 119 -10.06 0.83 -7.50
CA SER A 119 -10.44 1.58 -8.69
C SER A 119 -9.23 1.79 -9.58
N PHE A 120 -9.46 1.86 -10.90
CA PHE A 120 -8.45 2.28 -11.85
C PHE A 120 -8.73 3.74 -12.19
N GLU A 121 -7.87 4.65 -11.75
CA GLU A 121 -8.05 6.09 -11.95
C GLU A 121 -6.81 6.66 -12.64
N ASN A 122 -7.01 7.30 -13.80
CA ASN A 122 -5.95 7.92 -14.59
C ASN A 122 -4.74 7.00 -14.87
N GLY A 123 -4.97 5.69 -15.01
CA GLY A 123 -3.90 4.70 -15.24
C GLY A 123 -3.17 4.21 -13.99
N ASN A 124 -3.56 4.68 -12.80
CA ASN A 124 -3.07 4.19 -11.51
C ASN A 124 -4.02 3.15 -10.92
N LEU A 125 -3.47 2.22 -10.14
CA LEU A 125 -4.26 1.35 -9.28
C LEU A 125 -4.52 2.09 -7.95
N VAL A 126 -5.75 2.52 -7.74
CA VAL A 126 -6.16 3.19 -6.51
C VAL A 126 -6.80 2.17 -5.57
N ILE A 127 -6.26 2.09 -4.35
CA ILE A 127 -6.77 1.26 -3.27
C ILE A 127 -7.30 2.20 -2.20
N SER A 128 -8.63 2.25 -2.07
CA SER A 128 -9.30 3.07 -1.08
C SER A 128 -9.81 2.23 0.09
N PHE A 129 -9.69 2.76 1.32
CA PHE A 129 -10.19 2.09 2.51
C PHE A 129 -11.00 3.01 3.42
N LYS A 130 -12.01 2.43 4.06
CA LYS A 130 -12.81 3.08 5.11
C LYS A 130 -12.13 3.02 6.47
N SER A 131 -11.60 1.85 6.82
CA SER A 131 -10.91 1.59 8.07
C SER A 131 -10.04 0.33 7.93
N ILE A 132 -8.85 0.36 8.54
CA ILE A 132 -7.92 -0.77 8.53
C ILE A 132 -8.39 -1.79 9.57
N THR A 133 -9.15 -2.78 9.13
CA THR A 133 -9.67 -3.85 9.99
C THR A 133 -9.11 -5.20 9.57
N ASN A 134 -9.40 -5.63 8.33
CA ASN A 134 -8.92 -6.89 7.78
C ASN A 134 -8.23 -6.66 6.44
N THR A 135 -6.91 -6.88 6.37
CA THR A 135 -6.15 -6.79 5.12
C THR A 135 -6.34 -8.02 4.22
N ASN A 136 -6.97 -9.10 4.70
CA ASN A 136 -7.26 -10.27 3.87
C ASN A 136 -8.41 -10.02 2.89
N ASP A 137 -9.36 -9.14 3.23
CA ASP A 137 -10.51 -8.81 2.36
C ASP A 137 -10.04 -8.17 1.04
N VAL A 138 -8.85 -7.56 1.04
CA VAL A 138 -8.15 -7.03 -0.13
C VAL A 138 -7.90 -8.11 -1.20
N GLN A 139 -7.70 -9.38 -0.79
CA GLN A 139 -7.45 -10.50 -1.73
C GLN A 139 -8.71 -11.00 -2.43
N THR A 140 -9.88 -10.75 -1.83
CA THR A 140 -11.15 -11.29 -2.33
C THR A 140 -11.88 -10.34 -3.26
N PHE A 141 -11.34 -9.14 -3.47
CA PHE A 141 -12.00 -8.13 -4.29
C PHE A 141 -12.02 -8.54 -5.77
N ASP A 142 -13.19 -8.37 -6.40
CA ASP A 142 -13.43 -8.82 -7.75
C ASP A 142 -13.11 -7.71 -8.75
N LEU A 143 -11.97 -7.85 -9.43
CA LEU A 143 -11.49 -6.93 -10.46
C LEU A 143 -12.45 -6.82 -11.66
N ILE A 144 -13.24 -7.87 -11.94
CA ILE A 144 -14.18 -7.89 -13.07
C ILE A 144 -15.32 -6.87 -12.88
N LYS A 145 -15.68 -6.53 -11.64
CA LYS A 145 -16.70 -5.51 -11.37
C LYS A 145 -16.20 -4.07 -11.56
N LEU A 146 -14.92 -3.88 -11.83
CA LEU A 146 -14.26 -2.58 -11.92
C LEU A 146 -13.86 -2.18 -13.34
N LEU A 147 -14.03 -3.10 -14.30
CA LEU A 147 -13.99 -2.85 -15.74
C LEU A 147 -15.43 -2.66 -16.25
#